data_AF-A0A0P9ZXF0-F1
#
_entry.id   AF-A0A0P9ZXF0-F1
#
_cell.length_a   1.000
_cell.length_b   1.000
_cell.length_c   1.000
_cell.angle_alpha   90.00
_cell.angle_beta   90.00
_cell.angle_gamma   90.00
#
_symmetry.space_group_name_H-M   'P 1'
#
loop_
_entity.id
_entity.type
_entity.pdbx_description
1 polymer ?
#
loop_
_entity_poly.entity_id
_entity_poly.type
_entity_poly.pdbx_seq_one_letter_code
_entity_poly.pdbx_strand_id
1 'polypeptide(L)'
;MRGYMELISFMKALGDGILDHLPEDQRAGQLSVEEIIEQWMSSKSYRSSLSLRKDIVTYIRLQESGDFSVDEILSWYDLCFIPERLGVEEHVFLAEYSSQ
;
A
#
# COMPACT_ATOMS: atom_id res chain seq x y z
N MET A 1 17.18 0.99 -8.77
CA MET A 1 15.91 1.12 -8.02
C MET A 1 14.76 1.39 -9.00
N ARG A 2 14.20 0.33 -9.60
CA ARG A 2 13.06 0.42 -10.54
C ARG A 2 11.90 -0.51 -10.13
N GLY A 3 11.93 -1.03 -8.90
CA GLY A 3 11.33 -2.32 -8.54
C GLY A 3 9.98 -2.31 -7.83
N TYR A 4 9.48 -1.18 -7.32
CA TYR A 4 8.27 -1.16 -6.48
C TYR A 4 7.40 0.08 -6.73
N MET A 5 7.47 0.64 -7.95
CA MET A 5 6.86 1.94 -8.23
C MET A 5 5.34 1.92 -8.13
N GLU A 6 4.69 0.80 -8.50
CA GLU A 6 3.24 0.71 -8.39
C GLU A 6 2.84 0.40 -6.95
N LEU A 7 3.62 -0.38 -6.20
CA LEU A 7 3.41 -0.54 -4.74
C LEU A 7 3.50 0.81 -4.02
N ILE A 8 4.57 1.59 -4.24
CA ILE A 8 4.71 2.93 -3.64
C ILE A 8 3.55 3.84 -4.07
N SER A 9 3.14 3.79 -5.34
CA SER A 9 2.01 4.58 -5.83
C SER A 9 0.69 4.16 -5.18
N PHE A 10 0.50 2.88 -4.92
CA PHE A 10 -0.70 2.35 -4.27
C PHE A 10 -0.73 2.72 -2.79
N MET A 11 0.38 2.54 -2.08
CA MET A 11 0.53 2.92 -0.67
C MET A 11 0.28 4.41 -0.44
N LYS A 12 0.70 5.28 -1.37
CA LYS A 12 0.35 6.71 -1.34
C LYS A 12 -1.15 6.96 -1.45
N ALA A 13 -1.81 6.31 -2.42
CA ALA A 13 -3.26 6.44 -2.57
C ALA A 13 -4.02 5.91 -1.35
N LEU A 14 -3.50 4.87 -0.71
CA LEU A 14 -4.02 4.35 0.55
C LEU A 14 -3.90 5.38 1.67
N GLY A 15 -2.70 5.96 1.87
CA GLY A 15 -2.48 7.02 2.84
C GLY A 15 -3.39 8.22 2.60
N ASP A 16 -3.46 8.71 1.37
CA ASP A 16 -4.31 9.84 1.00
C ASP A 16 -5.79 9.55 1.26
N GLY A 17 -6.28 8.36 0.88
CA GLY A 17 -7.68 7.97 1.06
C GLY A 17 -8.10 7.80 2.52
N ILE A 18 -7.19 7.34 3.39
CA ILE A 18 -7.46 7.25 4.84
C ILE A 18 -7.13 8.53 5.60
N LEU A 19 -6.69 9.59 4.89
CA LEU A 19 -6.28 10.86 5.48
C LEU A 19 -5.18 10.69 6.53
N ASP A 20 -4.22 9.83 6.21
CA ASP A 20 -3.05 9.45 7.01
C ASP A 20 -2.30 10.66 7.61
N HIS A 21 -2.21 11.72 6.81
CA HIS A 21 -1.46 12.93 7.08
C HIS A 21 -2.19 13.86 8.08
N LEU A 22 -3.45 13.56 8.41
CA LEU A 22 -4.23 14.30 9.40
C LEU A 22 -4.25 13.61 10.76
N PRO A 23 -4.31 14.38 11.87
CA PRO A 23 -4.64 13.87 13.20
C PRO A 23 -5.98 13.12 13.19
N GLU A 24 -6.10 12.07 14.01
CA GLU A 24 -7.27 11.17 14.03
C GLU A 24 -8.59 11.92 14.28
N ASP A 25 -8.59 12.92 15.17
CA ASP A 25 -9.72 13.79 15.48
C ASP A 25 -10.14 14.70 14.32
N GLN A 26 -9.32 14.80 13.27
CA GLN A 26 -9.53 15.65 12.09
C GLN A 26 -9.78 14.83 10.81
N ARG A 27 -9.71 13.49 10.88
CA ARG A 27 -10.00 12.63 9.74
C ARG A 27 -11.51 12.54 9.52
N ALA A 28 -12.03 13.41 8.67
CA ALA A 28 -13.42 13.37 8.22
C ALA A 28 -13.48 12.98 6.73
N GLY A 29 -14.30 11.97 6.39
CA GLY A 29 -14.47 11.53 5.00
C GLY A 29 -13.40 10.57 4.50
N GLN A 30 -12.85 9.73 5.37
CA GLN A 30 -11.99 8.61 4.97
C GLN A 30 -12.74 7.71 4.00
N LEU A 31 -12.04 7.28 2.96
CA LEU A 31 -12.53 6.27 2.03
C LEU A 31 -12.34 4.87 2.64
N SER A 32 -13.22 3.95 2.29
CA SER A 32 -12.97 2.52 2.54
C SER A 32 -11.79 2.04 1.70
N VAL A 33 -11.16 0.95 2.11
CA VAL A 33 -10.04 0.37 1.36
C VAL A 33 -10.49 -0.04 -0.06
N GLU A 34 -11.71 -0.58 -0.19
CA GLU A 34 -12.30 -0.94 -1.47
C GLU A 34 -12.49 0.28 -2.38
N GLU A 35 -12.99 1.40 -1.84
CA GLU A 35 -13.16 2.65 -2.58
C GLU A 35 -11.81 3.19 -3.08
N ILE A 36 -10.76 3.12 -2.24
CA ILE A 36 -9.41 3.53 -2.62
C ILE A 36 -8.87 2.65 -3.76
N ILE A 37 -9.05 1.32 -3.64
CA ILE A 37 -8.63 0.36 -4.67
C ILE A 37 -9.36 0.64 -5.98
N GLU A 38 -10.67 0.81 -5.96
CA GLU A 38 -11.47 1.12 -7.15
C GLU A 38 -11.01 2.42 -7.81
N GLN A 39 -10.81 3.48 -7.03
CA GLN A 39 -10.31 4.76 -7.53
C GLN A 39 -8.91 4.62 -8.14
N TRP A 40 -7.98 3.97 -7.43
CA TRP A 40 -6.63 3.74 -7.92
C TRP A 40 -6.65 2.94 -9.22
N MET A 41 -7.38 1.82 -9.26
CA MET A 41 -7.51 0.95 -10.44
C MET A 41 -8.14 1.66 -11.63
N SER A 42 -9.14 2.51 -11.40
CA SER A 42 -9.81 3.28 -12.47
C SER A 42 -8.86 4.26 -13.19
N SER A 43 -7.81 4.72 -12.49
CA SER A 43 -6.80 5.65 -13.00
C SER A 43 -5.60 4.98 -13.67
N LYS A 44 -5.52 3.64 -13.60
CA LYS A 44 -4.32 2.87 -13.96
C LYS A 44 -4.54 1.99 -15.18
N SER A 45 -3.45 1.71 -15.89
CA SER A 45 -3.47 0.74 -16.98
C SER A 45 -3.51 -0.69 -16.43
N TYR A 46 -4.06 -1.63 -17.19
CA TYR A 46 -3.98 -3.06 -16.85
C TYR A 46 -2.55 -3.53 -16.55
N ARG A 47 -1.54 -2.98 -17.24
CA ARG A 47 -0.12 -3.29 -16.99
C ARG A 47 0.35 -2.80 -15.62
N SER A 48 -0.12 -1.63 -15.18
CA SER A 48 0.17 -1.09 -13.84
C SER A 48 -0.42 -1.97 -12.76
N SER A 49 -1.67 -2.43 -12.92
CA SER A 49 -2.30 -3.39 -11.98
C SER A 49 -1.54 -4.70 -11.89
N LEU A 50 -1.11 -5.26 -13.04
CA LEU A 50 -0.26 -6.46 -13.05
C LEU A 50 1.11 -6.22 -12.40
N SER A 51 1.69 -5.03 -12.53
CA SER A 51 2.94 -4.68 -11.87
C SER A 51 2.75 -4.55 -10.37
N LEU A 52 1.68 -3.89 -9.90
CA LEU A 52 1.35 -3.79 -8.48
C LEU A 52 1.27 -5.18 -7.84
N ARG A 53 0.56 -6.12 -8.49
CA ARG A 53 0.46 -7.50 -7.98
C ARG A 53 1.83 -8.16 -7.83
N LYS A 54 2.74 -7.96 -8.79
CA LYS A 54 4.11 -8.48 -8.71
C LYS A 54 4.93 -7.80 -7.61
N ASP A 55 4.77 -6.49 -7.46
CA ASP A 55 5.45 -5.70 -6.44
C ASP A 55 5.00 -6.19 -5.04
N ILE A 56 3.70 -6.40 -4.83
CA ILE A 56 3.13 -6.94 -3.58
C ILE A 56 3.65 -8.36 -3.28
N VAL A 57 3.59 -9.28 -4.26
CA VAL A 57 4.06 -10.66 -4.05
C VAL A 57 5.56 -10.67 -3.72
N THR A 58 6.34 -9.81 -4.37
CA THR A 58 7.77 -9.67 -4.06
C THR A 58 7.98 -9.11 -2.66
N TYR A 59 7.24 -8.06 -2.28
CA TYR A 59 7.30 -7.47 -0.95
C TYR A 59 7.02 -8.50 0.15
N ILE A 60 5.93 -9.26 0.03
CA ILE A 60 5.56 -10.31 1.00
C ILE A 60 6.68 -11.35 1.13
N ARG A 61 7.25 -11.81 0.01
CA ARG A 61 8.34 -12.79 0.04
C ARG A 61 9.61 -12.26 0.71
N LEU A 62 9.92 -10.98 0.50
CA LEU A 62 11.08 -10.34 1.14
C LEU A 62 10.86 -10.24 2.64
N GLN A 63 9.67 -9.79 3.06
CA GLN A 63 9.23 -9.76 4.45
C GLN A 63 9.34 -11.14 5.12
N GLU A 64 8.80 -12.20 4.50
CA GLU A 64 8.91 -13.58 5.00
C GLU A 64 10.36 -14.07 5.12
N SER A 65 11.26 -13.55 4.28
CA SER A 65 12.69 -13.88 4.32
C SER A 65 13.51 -13.03 5.29
N GLY A 66 12.89 -12.05 5.95
CA GLY A 66 13.56 -11.09 6.84
C GLY A 66 14.34 -9.99 6.10
N ASP A 67 14.04 -9.76 4.82
CA ASP A 67 14.58 -8.64 4.03
C ASP A 67 13.59 -7.47 4.07
N PHE A 68 13.94 -6.44 4.85
CA PHE A 68 13.14 -5.24 5.07
C PHE A 68 13.58 -4.06 4.19
N SER A 69 14.32 -4.31 3.11
CA SER A 69 14.83 -3.24 2.23
C SER A 69 13.72 -2.44 1.55
N VAL A 70 12.52 -3.03 1.37
CA VAL A 70 11.37 -2.33 0.81
C VAL A 70 10.73 -1.41 1.85
N ASP A 71 10.67 -1.83 3.11
CA ASP A 71 10.17 -0.99 4.21
C ASP A 71 11.05 0.25 4.39
N GLU A 72 12.37 0.12 4.23
CA GLU A 72 13.26 1.27 4.21
C GLU A 72 12.87 2.27 3.10
N ILE A 73 12.54 1.79 1.90
CA ILE A 73 12.09 2.64 0.80
C ILE A 73 10.75 3.30 1.13
N LEU A 74 9.79 2.56 1.69
CA LEU A 74 8.48 3.08 2.09
C LEU A 74 8.63 4.13 3.20
N SER A 75 9.56 3.95 4.12
CA SER A 75 9.86 4.90 5.19
C SER A 75 10.36 6.25 4.67
N TRP A 76 11.11 6.27 3.55
CA TRP A 76 11.54 7.51 2.91
C TRP A 76 10.37 8.34 2.34
N TYR A 77 9.21 7.70 2.18
CA TYR A 77 7.97 8.34 1.72
C TYR A 77 6.93 8.48 2.83
N ASP A 78 7.28 8.19 4.10
CA ASP A 78 6.37 8.16 5.24
C ASP A 78 5.17 7.20 5.06
N LEU A 79 5.39 6.03 4.41
CA LEU A 79 4.32 5.09 4.06
C LEU A 79 4.17 3.89 5.00
N CYS A 80 5.01 3.73 6.01
CA CYS A 80 5.03 2.56 6.91
C CYS A 80 3.94 2.56 8.00
N PHE A 81 3.05 3.56 8.05
CA PHE A 81 2.09 3.77 9.15
C PHE A 81 0.70 3.14 8.92
N ILE A 82 0.50 2.51 7.76
CA ILE A 82 -0.75 1.86 7.38
C ILE A 82 -1.13 0.70 8.33
N PRO A 83 -0.19 -0.17 8.77
CA PRO A 83 -0.52 -1.35 9.57
C PRO A 83 -1.17 -1.04 10.92
N GLU A 84 -0.63 -0.04 11.60
CA GLU A 84 -1.06 0.36 12.94
C GLU A 84 -2.47 0.94 12.94
N ARG A 85 -2.92 1.49 11.80
CA ARG A 85 -4.23 2.13 11.63
C ARG A 85 -5.29 1.18 11.11
N LEU A 86 -4.89 0.17 10.34
CA LEU A 86 -5.77 -0.90 9.89
C LEU A 86 -5.83 -2.08 10.88
N GLY A 87 -5.00 -2.06 11.92
CA GLY A 87 -4.94 -3.09 12.96
C GLY A 87 -4.36 -4.42 12.48
N VAL A 88 -3.62 -4.41 11.38
CA VAL A 88 -3.09 -5.60 10.70
C VAL A 88 -1.71 -5.29 10.12
N GLU A 89 -0.76 -6.23 10.17
CA GLU A 89 0.58 -6.02 9.61
C GLU A 89 0.56 -5.77 8.09
N GLU A 90 1.49 -4.96 7.57
CA GLU A 90 1.48 -4.50 6.17
C GLU A 90 1.45 -5.67 5.17
N HIS A 91 2.31 -6.67 5.38
CA HIS A 91 2.38 -7.83 4.51
C HIS A 91 1.12 -8.71 4.61
N VAL A 92 0.44 -8.73 5.76
CA VAL A 92 -0.83 -9.46 5.95
C VAL A 92 -1.95 -8.75 5.19
N PHE A 93 -2.05 -7.43 5.35
CA PHE A 93 -2.98 -6.59 4.59
C PHE A 93 -2.78 -6.81 3.08
N LEU A 94 -1.55 -6.67 2.58
CA LEU A 94 -1.25 -6.81 1.16
C LEU A 94 -1.45 -8.25 0.62
N ALA A 95 -1.30 -9.28 1.47
CA ALA A 95 -1.54 -10.67 1.07
C ALA A 95 -3.00 -10.92 0.68
N GLU A 96 -3.96 -10.32 1.39
CA GLU A 96 -5.38 -10.42 1.08
C GLU A 96 -5.71 -9.86 -0.32
N TYR A 97 -5.06 -8.76 -0.72
CA TYR A 97 -5.28 -8.12 -2.02
C TYR A 97 -4.48 -8.75 -3.17
N SER A 98 -3.39 -9.46 -2.88
CA SER A 98 -2.63 -10.19 -3.91
C SER A 98 -3.37 -11.44 -4.45
N SER A 99 -4.37 -11.89 -3.70
CA SER A 99 -5.14 -13.11 -3.93
C SER A 99 -6.43 -12.88 -4.73
N GLN A 100 -6.86 -11.62 -4.89
CA GLN A 100 -7.97 -11.21 -5.76
C GLN A 100 -7.50 -11.03 -7.22
#